data_AF-A0A351VB40-F1
#
_entry.id   AF-A0A351VB40-F1
#
_cell.length_a   1.000
_cell.length_b   1.000
_cell.length_c   1.000
_cell.angle_alpha   90.00
_cell.angle_beta   90.00
_cell.angle_gamma   90.00
#
_symmetry.space_group_name_H-M   'P 1'
#
loop_
_entity.id
_entity.type
_entity.pdbx_description
1 polymer ?
#
loop_
_entity_poly.entity_id
_entity_poly.type
_entity_poly.pdbx_seq_one_letter_code
_entity_poly.pdbx_strand_id
1 'polypeptide(L)'
;MKKFISLLTAATLFASMTVSAAPSPTAAAVVSSSASASVSAEGFAKASDQQSAAERGMTAGEYYNNAVVSTPGVESAMPVGQGGKIVINGVATNLTATLAKVDKTTAAGANAQAAALGGKLLNVVKISFPGANYNTATINFYLKGLANGAKVAVKQLVNGVWVDVEVVEVRADHVV
;
A
#
# COMPACT_ATOMS: atom_id res chain seq x y z
N MET A 1 21.85 33.33 -1.34
CA MET A 1 22.10 33.16 0.10
C MET A 1 21.11 32.16 0.65
N LYS A 2 21.64 31.11 1.32
CA LYS A 2 21.07 30.24 2.36
C LYS A 2 19.57 29.87 2.32
N LYS A 3 19.36 28.56 2.11
CA LYS A 3 18.16 27.75 2.38
C LYS A 3 17.65 28.00 3.81
N PHE A 4 16.33 28.01 4.02
CA PHE A 4 15.70 27.43 5.21
C PHE A 4 14.29 26.91 4.89
N ILE A 5 14.19 25.58 4.85
CA ILE A 5 12.96 24.81 4.97
C ILE A 5 12.64 24.74 6.47
N SER A 6 11.41 25.06 6.85
CA SER A 6 10.88 24.69 8.17
C SER A 6 9.61 23.89 7.96
N LEU A 7 9.78 22.57 7.88
CA LEU A 7 8.72 21.59 8.12
C LEU A 7 8.81 21.24 9.61
N LEU A 8 7.80 21.61 10.39
CA LEU A 8 7.55 20.94 11.67
C LEU A 8 6.05 20.84 11.89
N THR A 9 5.50 19.73 11.41
CA THR A 9 4.17 19.23 11.73
C THR A 9 4.12 18.96 13.24
N ALA A 10 3.36 19.75 13.99
CA ALA A 10 3.11 19.51 15.41
C ALA A 10 1.93 18.53 15.54
N ALA A 11 2.21 17.23 15.71
CA ALA A 11 1.22 16.27 16.17
C ALA A 11 1.19 16.29 17.70
N THR A 12 0.01 16.51 18.30
CA THR A 12 -0.19 16.67 19.74
C THR A 12 -0.56 15.32 20.37
N LEU A 13 0.11 14.97 21.46
CA LEU A 13 -0.02 13.72 22.23
C LEU A 13 -1.07 13.89 23.35
N PHE A 14 -1.92 12.89 23.60
CA PHE A 14 -2.71 12.77 24.83
C PHE A 14 -2.31 11.49 25.59
N ALA A 15 -1.93 11.65 26.85
CA ALA A 15 -1.38 10.60 27.73
C ALA A 15 -2.32 10.27 28.91
N SER A 16 -2.23 9.04 29.42
CA SER A 16 -2.73 8.68 30.77
C SER A 16 -1.59 8.08 31.60
N MET A 17 -1.42 8.58 32.81
CA MET A 17 -0.33 8.25 33.74
C MET A 17 -0.68 7.02 34.60
N THR A 18 0.28 6.13 34.84
CA THR A 18 0.23 5.18 35.98
C THR A 18 1.59 5.07 36.67
N VAL A 19 1.50 4.76 37.97
CA VAL A 19 2.42 4.92 39.10
C VAL A 19 3.78 4.21 38.97
N SER A 20 4.85 4.83 39.50
CA SER A 20 6.18 4.20 39.69
C SER A 20 6.19 3.22 40.87
N ALA A 21 6.72 2.02 40.64
CA ALA A 21 7.28 1.16 41.70
C ALA A 21 8.82 1.15 41.56
N ALA A 22 9.54 1.29 42.68
CA ALA A 22 11.00 1.38 42.72
C ALA A 22 11.70 0.08 42.26
N PRO A 23 12.83 0.13 41.53
CA PRO A 23 13.57 -1.08 41.15
C PRO A 23 14.50 -1.55 42.28
N SER A 24 14.31 -2.81 42.71
CA SER A 24 15.22 -3.54 43.60
C SER A 24 16.40 -4.13 42.80
N PRO A 25 17.65 -4.12 43.31
CA PRO A 25 18.86 -4.42 42.54
C PRO A 25 19.17 -5.92 42.40
N THR A 26 18.20 -6.73 41.98
CA THR A 26 18.40 -8.13 41.58
C THR A 26 17.86 -8.46 40.17
N ALA A 27 17.37 -7.46 39.44
CA ALA A 27 16.79 -7.59 38.10
C ALA A 27 17.81 -7.46 36.94
N ALA A 28 19.07 -7.85 37.14
CA ALA A 28 20.14 -7.66 36.16
C ALA A 28 20.49 -8.91 35.31
N ALA A 29 19.71 -10.00 35.35
CA ALA A 29 20.10 -11.25 34.67
C ALA A 29 18.99 -12.01 33.92
N VAL A 30 17.84 -11.38 33.60
CA VAL A 30 16.81 -11.99 32.73
C VAL A 30 16.20 -10.98 31.74
N VAL A 31 17.03 -10.18 31.07
CA VAL A 31 16.60 -9.37 29.90
C VAL A 31 17.28 -9.89 28.64
N SER A 32 17.11 -11.19 28.37
CA SER A 32 17.50 -11.83 27.10
C SER A 32 16.78 -13.18 26.95
N SER A 33 15.43 -13.19 26.95
CA SER A 33 14.65 -14.35 26.44
C SER A 33 13.11 -14.23 26.49
N SER A 34 12.50 -13.08 26.80
CA SER A 34 11.02 -12.94 26.78
C SER A 34 10.45 -11.83 25.89
N ALA A 35 11.25 -11.20 25.02
CA ALA A 35 10.73 -10.46 23.86
C ALA A 35 10.21 -11.40 22.74
N SER A 36 10.18 -12.71 23.01
CA SER A 36 9.65 -13.76 22.14
C SER A 36 8.27 -14.25 22.63
N ALA A 37 7.47 -13.38 23.24
CA ALA A 37 6.13 -13.71 23.74
C ALA A 37 5.07 -12.65 23.36
N SER A 38 4.99 -12.32 22.07
CA SER A 38 3.76 -11.83 21.42
C SER A 38 3.85 -11.82 19.88
N VAL A 39 4.64 -12.72 19.27
CA VAL A 39 4.48 -13.04 17.83
C VAL A 39 3.23 -13.91 17.66
N SER A 40 2.06 -13.29 17.82
CA SER A 40 0.75 -13.87 17.48
C SER A 40 -0.29 -12.78 17.17
N ALA A 41 0.17 -11.61 16.72
CA ALA A 41 -0.69 -10.65 16.05
C ALA A 41 -0.79 -11.08 14.58
N GLU A 42 -1.93 -11.67 14.20
CA GLU A 42 -2.43 -11.78 12.82
C GLU A 42 -1.49 -12.36 11.73
N GLY A 43 -0.56 -13.26 12.07
CA GLY A 43 0.27 -13.98 11.08
C GLY A 43 1.55 -13.27 10.61
N PHE A 44 2.01 -12.25 11.34
CA PHE A 44 3.29 -11.57 11.07
C PHE A 44 4.49 -12.32 11.67
N ALA A 45 5.59 -12.40 10.92
CA ALA A 45 6.85 -13.02 11.36
C ALA A 45 7.60 -12.17 12.40
N LYS A 46 7.45 -10.84 12.35
CA LYS A 46 8.12 -9.87 13.23
C LYS A 46 7.26 -8.64 13.46
N ALA A 47 7.41 -7.99 14.62
CA ALA A 47 6.66 -6.77 14.97
C ALA A 47 6.91 -5.61 13.98
N SER A 48 8.12 -5.51 13.40
CA SER A 48 8.44 -4.51 12.36
C SER A 48 7.59 -4.66 11.10
N ASP A 49 7.27 -5.91 10.73
CA ASP A 49 6.46 -6.21 9.54
C ASP A 49 5.01 -5.85 9.81
N GLN A 50 4.51 -6.14 11.01
CA GLN A 50 3.18 -5.74 11.45
C GLN A 50 3.02 -4.22 11.40
N GLN A 51 3.99 -3.46 11.90
CA GLN A 51 3.96 -1.99 11.84
C GLN A 51 3.95 -1.51 10.37
N SER A 52 4.84 -2.05 9.54
CA SER A 52 4.92 -1.69 8.12
C SER A 52 3.65 -2.04 7.35
N ALA A 53 3.01 -3.15 7.68
CA ALA A 53 1.73 -3.55 7.09
C ALA A 53 0.59 -2.65 7.56
N ALA A 54 0.56 -2.27 8.83
CA ALA A 54 -0.42 -1.32 9.36
C ALA A 54 -0.32 0.05 8.68
N GLU A 55 0.89 0.55 8.43
CA GLU A 55 1.14 1.78 7.66
C GLU A 55 0.60 1.69 6.22
N ARG A 56 0.54 0.48 5.64
CA ARG A 56 -0.03 0.20 4.31
C ARG A 56 -1.51 -0.23 4.35
N GLY A 57 -2.10 -0.32 5.54
CA GLY A 57 -3.46 -0.82 5.75
C GLY A 57 -3.66 -2.30 5.40
N MET A 58 -2.60 -3.10 5.40
CA MET A 58 -2.60 -4.48 4.93
C MET A 58 -2.66 -5.50 6.06
N THR A 59 -3.30 -6.65 5.78
CA THR A 59 -3.13 -7.86 6.58
C THR A 59 -1.76 -8.51 6.32
N ALA A 60 -1.35 -9.48 7.14
CA ALA A 60 -0.09 -10.20 6.92
C ALA A 60 -0.05 -10.89 5.55
N GLY A 61 -1.15 -11.52 5.14
CA GLY A 61 -1.26 -12.15 3.82
C GLY A 61 -1.11 -11.14 2.67
N GLU A 62 -1.76 -9.99 2.76
CA GLU A 62 -1.63 -8.93 1.76
C GLU A 62 -0.20 -8.34 1.72
N TYR A 63 0.39 -8.13 2.89
CA TYR A 63 1.73 -7.57 3.04
C TYR A 63 2.81 -8.47 2.45
N TYR A 64 2.86 -9.75 2.84
CA TYR A 64 3.89 -10.68 2.38
C TYR A 64 3.75 -11.06 0.91
N ASN A 65 2.53 -11.01 0.35
CA ASN A 65 2.30 -11.27 -1.07
C ASN A 65 2.34 -10.00 -1.93
N ASN A 66 2.49 -8.81 -1.32
CA ASN A 66 2.40 -7.51 -2.00
C ASN A 66 1.15 -7.42 -2.89
N ALA A 67 0.00 -7.74 -2.31
CA ALA A 67 -1.28 -7.79 -2.98
C ALA A 67 -2.36 -7.13 -2.13
N VAL A 68 -3.32 -6.47 -2.76
CA VAL A 68 -4.49 -5.88 -2.12
C VAL A 68 -5.72 -6.68 -2.53
N VAL A 69 -6.31 -7.40 -1.59
CA VAL A 69 -7.49 -8.26 -1.83
C VAL A 69 -8.79 -7.59 -1.38
N SER A 70 -8.67 -6.52 -0.60
CA SER A 70 -9.79 -5.72 -0.12
C SER A 70 -9.34 -4.28 0.09
N THR A 71 -10.21 -3.32 -0.17
CA THR A 71 -9.95 -1.89 0.11
C THR A 71 -11.18 -1.29 0.78
N PRO A 72 -11.05 -0.61 1.94
CA PRO A 72 -12.18 0.01 2.60
C PRO A 72 -12.97 0.95 1.66
N GLY A 73 -14.27 0.70 1.51
CA GLY A 73 -15.14 1.47 0.61
C GLY A 73 -15.18 0.98 -0.84
N VAL A 74 -14.52 -0.14 -1.17
CA VAL A 74 -14.61 -0.79 -2.49
C VAL A 74 -15.36 -2.11 -2.36
N GLU A 75 -16.57 -2.16 -2.91
CA GLU A 75 -17.39 -3.37 -2.89
C GLU A 75 -16.88 -4.42 -3.88
N SER A 76 -16.67 -5.64 -3.40
CA SER A 76 -16.14 -6.77 -4.20
C SER A 76 -14.90 -6.36 -5.00
N ALA A 77 -13.88 -5.86 -4.30
CA ALA A 77 -12.59 -5.51 -4.90
C ALA A 77 -11.95 -6.76 -5.52
N MET A 78 -11.52 -6.66 -6.78
CA MET A 78 -10.71 -7.69 -7.42
C MET A 78 -9.31 -7.69 -6.82
N PRO A 79 -8.78 -8.84 -6.36
CA PRO A 79 -7.42 -8.92 -5.86
C PRO A 79 -6.41 -8.40 -6.88
N VAL A 80 -5.59 -7.44 -6.47
CA VAL A 80 -4.55 -6.85 -7.33
C VAL A 80 -3.18 -7.01 -6.70
N GLY A 81 -2.20 -7.42 -7.52
CA GLY A 81 -0.79 -7.50 -7.16
C GLY A 81 0.09 -6.96 -8.28
N GLN A 82 1.40 -6.86 -8.03
CA GLN A 82 2.33 -6.66 -9.13
C GLN A 82 2.39 -7.96 -9.95
N GLY A 83 2.18 -7.81 -11.27
CA GLY A 83 2.45 -8.85 -12.25
C GLY A 83 3.93 -8.87 -12.61
N GLY A 84 4.23 -8.94 -13.91
CA GLY A 84 5.60 -9.06 -14.44
C GLY A 84 6.57 -7.91 -14.08
N LYS A 85 7.59 -7.72 -14.93
CA LYS A 85 8.61 -6.69 -14.70
C LYS A 85 8.05 -5.29 -14.91
N ILE A 86 8.52 -4.34 -14.11
CA ILE A 86 8.27 -2.90 -14.30
C ILE A 86 9.22 -2.39 -15.39
N VAL A 87 8.68 -1.66 -16.35
CA VAL A 87 9.46 -1.01 -17.41
C VAL A 87 9.56 0.48 -17.10
N ILE A 88 10.78 1.00 -16.99
CA ILE A 88 11.06 2.42 -16.74
C ILE A 88 11.71 3.01 -17.98
N ASN A 89 11.12 4.07 -18.53
CA ASN A 89 11.61 4.73 -19.75
C ASN A 89 11.92 3.75 -20.90
N GLY A 90 11.09 2.71 -21.07
CA GLY A 90 11.26 1.67 -22.10
C GLY A 90 12.21 0.53 -21.74
N VAL A 91 12.87 0.54 -20.57
CA VAL A 91 13.79 -0.52 -20.14
C VAL A 91 13.17 -1.36 -19.02
N ALA A 92 13.12 -2.68 -19.22
CA ALA A 92 12.67 -3.61 -18.20
C ALA A 92 13.63 -3.61 -16.99
N THR A 93 13.09 -3.51 -15.79
CA THR A 93 13.84 -3.43 -14.54
C THR A 93 13.55 -4.62 -13.63
N ASN A 94 14.37 -4.77 -12.57
CA ASN A 94 14.10 -5.67 -11.46
C ASN A 94 13.48 -4.92 -10.26
N LEU A 95 12.85 -3.76 -10.51
CA LEU A 95 12.16 -3.02 -9.46
C LEU A 95 10.89 -3.74 -9.04
N THR A 96 10.57 -3.59 -7.77
CA THR A 96 9.31 -4.03 -7.17
C THR A 96 8.53 -2.80 -6.71
N ALA A 97 7.31 -2.66 -7.20
CA ALA A 97 6.33 -1.75 -6.67
C ALA A 97 5.85 -2.26 -5.32
N THR A 98 5.77 -1.35 -4.35
CA THR A 98 5.08 -1.55 -3.09
C THR A 98 3.62 -1.12 -3.27
N LEU A 99 2.71 -2.04 -2.99
CA LEU A 99 1.29 -1.74 -2.96
C LEU A 99 0.84 -1.40 -1.53
N ALA A 100 -0.17 -0.54 -1.43
CA ALA A 100 -0.84 -0.20 -0.18
C ALA A 100 -2.32 0.11 -0.44
N LYS A 101 -3.15 0.00 0.60
CA LYS A 101 -4.56 0.40 0.51
C LYS A 101 -4.70 1.91 0.48
N VAL A 102 -5.73 2.38 -0.20
CA VAL A 102 -6.15 3.77 -0.09
C VAL A 102 -7.07 3.98 1.11
N ASP A 103 -7.15 5.22 1.58
CA ASP A 103 -8.16 5.66 2.54
C ASP A 103 -9.56 5.72 1.90
N LYS A 104 -10.59 5.76 2.75
CA LYS A 104 -12.00 5.75 2.33
C LYS A 104 -12.36 6.93 1.42
N THR A 105 -11.76 8.11 1.63
CA THR A 105 -12.02 9.30 0.82
C THR A 105 -11.55 9.09 -0.62
N THR A 106 -10.33 8.59 -0.77
CA THR A 106 -9.77 8.24 -2.09
C THR A 106 -10.58 7.14 -2.77
N ALA A 107 -11.00 6.11 -2.01
CA ALA A 107 -11.87 5.05 -2.53
C ALA A 107 -13.23 5.59 -3.02
N ALA A 108 -13.85 6.50 -2.28
CA ALA A 108 -15.09 7.16 -2.70
C ALA A 108 -14.91 7.95 -4.00
N GLY A 109 -13.79 8.67 -4.15
CA GLY A 109 -13.43 9.34 -5.40
C GLY A 109 -13.29 8.38 -6.57
N ALA A 110 -12.62 7.24 -6.37
CA ALA A 110 -12.47 6.20 -7.39
C ALA A 110 -13.82 5.57 -7.79
N ASN A 111 -14.72 5.33 -6.83
CA ASN A 111 -16.07 4.85 -7.11
C ASN A 111 -16.85 5.85 -7.97
N ALA A 112 -16.76 7.15 -7.67
CA ALA A 112 -17.41 8.19 -8.48
C ALA A 112 -16.88 8.21 -9.92
N GLN A 113 -15.57 8.00 -10.12
CA GLN A 113 -14.99 7.89 -11.46
C GLN A 113 -15.52 6.66 -12.21
N ALA A 114 -15.56 5.50 -11.56
CA ALA A 114 -16.10 4.29 -12.18
C ALA A 114 -17.58 4.47 -12.57
N ALA A 115 -18.39 5.06 -11.69
CA ALA A 115 -19.80 5.36 -11.95
C ALA A 115 -19.99 6.36 -13.11
N ALA A 116 -19.15 7.40 -13.19
CA ALA A 116 -19.18 8.37 -14.30
C ALA A 116 -18.88 7.74 -15.67
N LEU A 117 -18.08 6.66 -15.69
CA LEU A 117 -17.83 5.86 -16.89
C LEU A 117 -18.91 4.79 -17.17
N GLY A 118 -19.95 4.70 -16.32
CA GLY A 118 -20.97 3.65 -16.40
C GLY A 118 -20.44 2.26 -16.04
N GLY A 119 -19.30 2.17 -15.34
CA GLY A 119 -18.64 0.92 -14.98
C GLY A 119 -18.68 0.61 -13.49
N LYS A 120 -18.00 -0.48 -13.12
CA LYS A 120 -17.75 -0.88 -11.72
C LYS A 120 -16.27 -0.69 -11.39
N LEU A 121 -15.97 -0.16 -10.21
CA LEU A 121 -14.61 -0.12 -9.71
C LEU A 121 -14.09 -1.55 -9.47
N LEU A 122 -12.97 -1.89 -10.12
CA LEU A 122 -12.32 -3.19 -9.96
C LEU A 122 -11.47 -3.21 -8.69
N ASN A 123 -10.57 -2.23 -8.53
CA ASN A 123 -9.82 -1.96 -7.31
C ASN A 123 -9.22 -0.54 -7.39
N VAL A 124 -8.71 -0.04 -6.27
CA VAL A 124 -7.91 1.18 -6.19
C VAL A 124 -6.83 0.98 -5.14
N VAL A 125 -5.57 1.27 -5.52
CA VAL A 125 -4.39 1.02 -4.70
C VAL A 125 -3.43 2.21 -4.73
N LYS A 126 -2.65 2.35 -3.67
CA LYS A 126 -1.46 3.21 -3.66
C LYS A 126 -0.28 2.38 -4.16
N ILE A 127 0.52 2.98 -5.04
CA ILE A 127 1.69 2.36 -5.64
C ILE A 127 2.89 3.26 -5.33
N SER A 128 3.98 2.67 -4.85
CA SER A 128 5.28 3.34 -4.74
C SER A 128 6.37 2.40 -5.23
N PHE A 129 7.44 2.91 -5.81
CA PHE A 129 8.61 2.09 -6.14
C PHE A 129 9.87 2.88 -5.82
N PRO A 130 10.92 2.20 -5.31
CA PRO A 130 12.19 2.86 -4.99
C PRO A 130 12.92 3.24 -6.28
N GLY A 131 13.31 4.51 -6.42
CA GLY A 131 14.04 5.02 -7.58
C GLY A 131 13.48 6.37 -8.02
N ALA A 132 14.19 7.45 -7.68
CA ALA A 132 13.61 8.79 -7.59
C ALA A 132 13.42 9.56 -8.91
N ASN A 133 13.66 8.99 -10.09
CA ASN A 133 13.47 9.73 -11.34
C ASN A 133 13.05 8.79 -12.49
N TYR A 134 11.77 8.83 -12.85
CA TYR A 134 11.25 8.20 -14.06
C TYR A 134 10.33 9.19 -14.76
N ASN A 135 10.43 9.26 -16.08
CA ASN A 135 9.51 10.06 -16.89
C ASN A 135 8.27 9.22 -17.21
N THR A 136 8.48 7.93 -17.51
CA THR A 136 7.41 6.95 -17.74
C THR A 136 7.70 5.65 -17.01
N ALA A 137 6.64 5.06 -16.46
CA ALA A 137 6.67 3.74 -15.85
C ALA A 137 5.48 2.94 -16.37
N THR A 138 5.75 1.76 -16.95
CA THR A 138 4.72 0.79 -17.34
C THR A 138 4.75 -0.34 -16.33
N ILE A 139 3.60 -0.62 -15.73
CA ILE A 139 3.45 -1.59 -14.65
C ILE A 139 2.43 -2.62 -15.09
N ASN A 140 2.85 -3.88 -15.16
CA ASN A 140 1.93 -4.99 -15.28
C ASN A 140 1.30 -5.28 -13.91
N PHE A 141 -0.01 -5.11 -13.80
CA PHE A 141 -0.78 -5.56 -12.65
C PHE A 141 -1.40 -6.92 -12.90
N TYR A 142 -1.32 -7.80 -11.91
CA TYR A 142 -2.10 -9.03 -11.87
C TYR A 142 -3.43 -8.77 -11.15
N LEU A 143 -4.55 -8.92 -11.84
CA LEU A 143 -5.92 -8.74 -11.35
C LEU A 143 -6.65 -10.07 -11.39
N LYS A 144 -6.64 -10.81 -10.28
CA LYS A 144 -7.15 -12.19 -10.24
C LYS A 144 -8.64 -12.26 -10.59
N GLY A 145 -8.96 -13.00 -11.64
CA GLY A 145 -10.31 -13.19 -12.18
C GLY A 145 -10.68 -12.23 -13.30
N LEU A 146 -9.74 -11.46 -13.86
CA LEU A 146 -10.03 -10.56 -14.98
C LEU A 146 -10.24 -11.38 -16.25
N ALA A 147 -11.40 -11.24 -16.88
CA ALA A 147 -11.67 -11.90 -18.14
C ALA A 147 -10.78 -11.34 -19.27
N ASN A 148 -10.38 -12.22 -20.19
CA ASN A 148 -9.68 -11.80 -21.39
C ASN A 148 -10.56 -10.87 -22.24
N GLY A 149 -9.97 -9.80 -22.79
CA GLY A 149 -10.71 -8.81 -23.60
C GLY A 149 -11.68 -7.92 -22.82
N ALA A 150 -11.59 -7.90 -21.47
CA ALA A 150 -12.34 -6.95 -20.66
C ALA A 150 -11.99 -5.50 -21.06
N LYS A 151 -13.00 -4.63 -21.10
CA LYS A 151 -12.78 -3.19 -21.29
C LYS A 151 -12.43 -2.57 -19.94
N VAL A 152 -11.18 -2.14 -19.79
CA VAL A 152 -10.67 -1.55 -18.55
C VAL A 152 -10.19 -0.14 -18.84
N ALA A 153 -10.61 0.81 -18.00
CA ALA A 153 -10.04 2.15 -17.93
C ALA A 153 -9.24 2.28 -16.64
N VAL A 154 -8.06 2.87 -16.72
CA VAL A 154 -7.19 3.13 -15.57
C VAL A 154 -7.07 4.63 -15.38
N LYS A 155 -7.24 5.09 -14.13
CA LYS A 155 -7.05 6.49 -13.75
C LYS A 155 -6.10 6.59 -12.58
N GLN A 156 -5.31 7.66 -12.55
CA GLN A 156 -4.41 8.00 -11.46
C GLN A 156 -4.86 9.29 -10.79
N LEU A 157 -4.79 9.34 -9.46
CA LEU A 157 -5.02 10.57 -8.71
C LEU A 157 -3.72 11.39 -8.66
N VAL A 158 -3.71 12.56 -9.29
CA VAL A 158 -2.57 13.49 -9.34
C VAL A 158 -3.05 14.87 -8.87
N ASN A 159 -2.45 15.40 -7.81
CA ASN A 159 -2.80 16.71 -7.24
C ASN A 159 -4.32 16.88 -6.97
N GLY A 160 -4.98 15.81 -6.52
CA GLY A 160 -6.42 15.80 -6.24
C GLY A 160 -7.33 15.60 -7.45
N VAL A 161 -6.78 15.42 -8.66
CA VAL A 161 -7.54 15.22 -9.90
C VAL A 161 -7.28 13.82 -10.46
N TRP A 162 -8.33 13.14 -10.90
CA TRP A 162 -8.21 11.84 -11.57
C TRP A 162 -7.89 12.06 -13.05
N VAL A 163 -6.73 11.58 -13.48
CA VAL A 163 -6.27 11.65 -14.87
C VAL A 163 -6.26 10.26 -15.49
N ASP A 164 -6.56 10.17 -16.78
CA ASP A 164 -6.47 8.90 -17.51
C ASP A 164 -5.02 8.43 -17.63
N VAL A 165 -4.82 7.13 -17.48
CA VAL A 165 -3.56 6.45 -17.69
C VAL A 165 -3.73 5.55 -18.91
N GLU A 166 -2.74 5.57 -19.79
CA GLU A 166 -2.70 4.69 -20.95
C GLU A 166 -2.70 3.23 -20.50
N VAL A 167 -3.55 2.41 -21.12
CA VAL A 167 -3.57 0.96 -20.95
C VAL A 167 -2.96 0.36 -22.21
N VAL A 168 -1.80 -0.25 -22.06
CA VAL A 168 -1.04 -0.86 -23.17
C VAL A 168 -1.70 -2.17 -23.58
N GLU A 169 -2.14 -2.96 -22.61
CA GLU A 169 -2.74 -4.28 -22.85
C GLU A 169 -3.73 -4.65 -21.74
N VAL A 170 -4.86 -5.25 -22.12
CA VAL A 170 -5.73 -6.00 -21.21
C VAL A 170 -5.83 -7.44 -21.68
N ARG A 171 -5.44 -8.37 -20.82
CA ARG A 171 -5.57 -9.81 -21.05
C ARG A 171 -6.04 -10.53 -19.79
N ALA A 172 -6.26 -11.84 -19.90
CA ALA A 172 -6.68 -12.65 -18.75
C ALA A 172 -5.76 -12.38 -17.54
N ASP A 173 -6.38 -12.01 -16.42
CA ASP A 173 -5.75 -11.63 -15.16
C ASP A 173 -4.72 -10.48 -15.21
N HIS A 174 -4.57 -9.75 -16.30
CA HIS A 174 -3.52 -8.73 -16.42
C HIS A 174 -4.00 -7.43 -17.07
N VAL A 175 -3.54 -6.32 -16.51
CA VAL A 175 -3.65 -4.97 -17.08
C VAL A 175 -2.25 -4.37 -17.06
N VAL A 176 -1.77 -3.93 -18.23
CA VAL A 176 -0.43 -3.36 -18.44
C VAL A 176 -0.53 -1.91 -18.86
#